data_AF-A0A954YPH1-F1
#
_entry.id   AF-A0A954YPH1-F1
#
_cell.length_a   1.000
_cell.length_b   1.000
_cell.length_c   1.000
_cell.angle_alpha   90.00
_cell.angle_beta   90.00
_cell.angle_gamma   90.00
#
_symmetry.space_group_name_H-M   'P 1'
#
loop_
_entity.id
_entity.type
_entity.pdbx_description
1 polymer ?
#
loop_
_entity_poly.entity_id
_entity_poly.type
_entity_poly.pdbx_seq_one_letter_code
_entity_poly.pdbx_strand_id
1 'polypeptide(L)'
;ALGIRNVPIEVPVLLSGKMQDSYDWSMSTPPGSSATLVDATSREPYFTPDVAGLYRVTVTNMTGEMDEDVVMEIYAGTWEGVITGQDADGLPVAANCTVCHNDGIAPDRFTPWARTGHATIFSDSLDTNDHYGEQCFVCHTVGYDLRADNGGIDEAADYEDFLAANLFATPGNNWDRVVDEFPATAQMGNVQCESCHGPQRAGGAHTQGEPRISLSANVCATCHGEPLRHARFQQWQLSGHANYELAIEEGENGNCARCHTANGFLAWLPILLDDDPNTDPLDSVEVTWTADEIEPQTCVVCHDPHNIGTVSGNETNATVRISGDTPPLIAGFQVFGAGRGALCMTCHNSRRGLHNDDNFEQFAMTSEAARAPHGSAQADVLMGENAFLVEVGIRGPHSFVEDTCVACHMVETPPPDVLSYNLGGTNHTFFASKNVCAACHTEIPTSDNLEIAFNATSDQLKLLVEEAILNLISQQELAGNSIDLGGEATVTAATPISNIEFGESHGQQAITVTLPGSMVVGPISMSSVTVVGPGNVELGPLYDFADERLVKAGWNWNLANNDGSKAAHNPSFVFGFLDASIDALNELKSE
;
A
#
# COMPACT_ATOMS: atom_id res chain seq x y z
N ALA A 1 -16.57 -7.06 -6.00
CA ALA A 1 -16.14 -7.80 -7.21
C ALA A 1 -14.81 -7.24 -7.68
N LEU A 2 -13.75 -8.03 -7.65
CA LEU A 2 -12.38 -7.59 -7.90
C LEU A 2 -12.03 -7.72 -9.39
N GLY A 3 -11.26 -6.77 -9.94
CA GLY A 3 -10.78 -6.78 -11.33
C GLY A 3 -11.57 -5.90 -12.32
N ILE A 4 -11.29 -6.07 -13.62
CA ILE A 4 -11.94 -5.31 -14.71
C ILE A 4 -13.22 -6.02 -15.11
N ARG A 5 -14.33 -5.27 -15.24
CA ARG A 5 -15.64 -5.80 -15.66
C ARG A 5 -15.88 -5.72 -17.17
N ASN A 6 -14.90 -5.21 -17.90
CA ASN A 6 -14.83 -5.18 -19.36
C ASN A 6 -13.91 -6.29 -19.82
N VAL A 7 -14.49 -7.31 -20.43
CA VAL A 7 -13.79 -8.58 -20.69
C VAL A 7 -13.83 -8.90 -22.17
N PRO A 8 -12.80 -9.55 -22.72
CA PRO A 8 -12.87 -10.08 -24.08
C PRO A 8 -13.88 -11.23 -24.17
N ILE A 9 -14.54 -11.32 -25.32
CA ILE A 9 -15.22 -12.56 -25.71
C ILE A 9 -14.18 -13.69 -25.89
N GLU A 10 -14.66 -14.91 -25.82
CA GLU A 10 -13.91 -16.17 -26.00
C GLU A 10 -12.81 -16.46 -24.98
N VAL A 11 -12.54 -15.53 -24.06
CA VAL A 11 -11.62 -15.72 -22.93
C VAL A 11 -12.41 -16.06 -21.66
N PRO A 12 -12.01 -17.09 -20.88
CA PRO A 12 -12.66 -17.41 -19.62
C PRO A 12 -12.59 -16.25 -18.60
N VAL A 13 -13.73 -15.94 -17.99
CA VAL A 13 -13.87 -14.99 -16.89
C VAL A 13 -14.08 -15.77 -15.60
N LEU A 14 -13.07 -15.73 -14.72
CA LEU A 14 -13.15 -16.30 -13.39
C LEU A 14 -13.89 -15.34 -12.46
N LEU A 15 -14.86 -15.88 -11.72
CA LEU A 15 -15.59 -15.17 -10.68
C LEU A 15 -15.12 -15.67 -9.31
N SER A 16 -15.30 -14.87 -8.28
CA SER A 16 -14.97 -15.28 -6.91
C SER A 16 -16.03 -14.77 -5.94
N GLY A 17 -16.54 -15.69 -5.12
CA GLY A 17 -17.45 -15.40 -4.02
C GLY A 17 -16.72 -15.29 -2.67
N LYS A 18 -17.37 -14.59 -1.74
CA LYS A 18 -17.00 -14.64 -0.31
C LYS A 18 -17.07 -16.08 0.20
N MET A 19 -16.27 -16.41 1.21
CA MET A 19 -16.35 -17.72 1.84
C MET A 19 -17.71 -17.88 2.53
N GLN A 20 -18.49 -18.86 2.09
CA GLN A 20 -19.80 -19.22 2.64
C GLN A 20 -20.11 -20.71 2.41
N ASP A 21 -21.17 -21.21 3.04
CA ASP A 21 -21.52 -22.65 3.07
C ASP A 21 -21.93 -23.23 1.70
N SER A 22 -22.56 -22.42 0.85
CA SER A 22 -23.00 -22.84 -0.49
C SER A 22 -23.06 -21.66 -1.46
N TYR A 23 -23.09 -21.97 -2.76
CA TYR A 23 -23.20 -20.97 -3.82
C TYR A 23 -24.30 -21.36 -4.82
N ASP A 24 -24.97 -20.38 -5.36
CA ASP A 24 -26.14 -20.50 -6.25
C ASP A 24 -26.05 -19.57 -7.45
N TRP A 25 -24.85 -19.48 -8.04
CA TRP A 25 -24.55 -18.58 -9.12
C TRP A 25 -25.53 -18.75 -10.29
N SER A 26 -26.06 -17.64 -10.78
CA SER A 26 -26.92 -17.57 -11.95
C SER A 26 -26.45 -16.49 -12.91
N MET A 27 -26.80 -16.62 -14.19
CA MET A 27 -26.36 -15.68 -15.22
C MET A 27 -27.47 -15.44 -16.24
N SER A 28 -27.69 -14.18 -16.57
CA SER A 28 -28.43 -13.77 -17.77
C SER A 28 -27.44 -13.26 -18.82
N THR A 29 -27.71 -13.62 -20.08
CA THR A 29 -26.79 -13.40 -21.20
C THR A 29 -27.39 -12.44 -22.24
N PRO A 30 -26.56 -11.78 -23.07
CA PRO A 30 -27.05 -10.94 -24.16
C PRO A 30 -27.71 -11.80 -25.27
N PRO A 31 -28.59 -11.21 -26.11
CA PRO A 31 -29.24 -11.92 -27.20
C PRO A 31 -28.22 -12.58 -28.14
N GLY A 32 -28.43 -13.86 -28.41
CA GLY A 32 -27.55 -14.65 -29.28
C GLY A 32 -26.44 -15.40 -28.54
N SER A 33 -26.20 -15.10 -27.26
CA SER A 33 -25.25 -15.84 -26.43
C SER A 33 -25.81 -17.21 -26.02
N SER A 34 -24.93 -18.21 -26.02
CA SER A 34 -25.13 -19.56 -25.52
C SER A 34 -24.27 -19.88 -24.29
N ALA A 35 -23.51 -18.91 -23.78
CA ALA A 35 -22.64 -19.06 -22.63
C ALA A 35 -23.39 -19.54 -21.37
N THR A 36 -22.74 -20.38 -20.58
CA THR A 36 -23.23 -20.94 -19.32
C THR A 36 -22.16 -20.84 -18.25
N LEU A 37 -22.56 -20.69 -16.99
CA LEU A 37 -21.65 -20.84 -15.86
C LEU A 37 -21.20 -22.30 -15.73
N VAL A 38 -19.90 -22.48 -15.54
CA VAL A 38 -19.28 -23.73 -15.12
C VAL A 38 -19.04 -23.66 -13.62
N ASP A 39 -19.27 -24.78 -12.93
CA ASP A 39 -19.10 -24.91 -11.47
C ASP A 39 -19.89 -23.86 -10.66
N ALA A 40 -21.13 -23.56 -11.10
CA ALA A 40 -22.03 -22.55 -10.54
C ALA A 40 -22.44 -22.75 -9.06
N THR A 41 -22.02 -23.85 -8.42
CA THR A 41 -22.21 -24.10 -6.99
C THR A 41 -20.90 -24.06 -6.20
N SER A 42 -19.80 -23.67 -6.84
CA SER A 42 -18.49 -23.49 -6.23
C SER A 42 -18.26 -22.02 -5.85
N ARG A 43 -17.20 -21.78 -5.07
CA ARG A 43 -16.76 -20.43 -4.74
C ARG A 43 -16.23 -19.66 -5.95
N GLU A 44 -15.66 -20.39 -6.91
CA GLU A 44 -14.91 -19.83 -8.03
C GLU A 44 -15.46 -20.37 -9.36
N PRO A 45 -16.73 -20.06 -9.70
CA PRO A 45 -17.25 -20.43 -11.00
C PRO A 45 -16.60 -19.59 -12.08
N TYR A 46 -16.71 -20.03 -13.32
CA TYR A 46 -16.27 -19.26 -14.46
C TYR A 46 -17.24 -19.43 -15.62
N PHE A 47 -17.17 -18.52 -16.58
CA PHE A 47 -17.85 -18.66 -17.87
C PHE A 47 -16.99 -18.05 -18.96
N THR A 48 -17.23 -18.43 -20.20
CA THR A 48 -16.61 -17.82 -21.36
C THR A 48 -17.68 -17.01 -22.11
N PRO A 49 -17.60 -15.67 -22.14
CA PRO A 49 -18.52 -14.87 -22.95
C PRO A 49 -18.32 -15.24 -24.43
N ASP A 50 -19.40 -15.56 -25.14
CA ASP A 50 -19.35 -16.00 -26.54
C ASP A 50 -19.88 -14.94 -27.51
N VAL A 51 -20.49 -13.86 -27.02
CA VAL A 51 -21.01 -12.75 -27.82
C VAL A 51 -20.78 -11.45 -27.08
N ALA A 52 -20.46 -10.38 -27.82
CA ALA A 52 -20.33 -9.05 -27.24
C ALA A 52 -21.67 -8.57 -26.63
N GLY A 53 -21.63 -8.03 -25.41
CA GLY A 53 -22.82 -7.54 -24.72
C GLY A 53 -22.72 -7.63 -23.20
N LEU A 54 -23.85 -7.33 -22.53
CA LEU A 54 -23.94 -7.35 -21.08
C LEU A 54 -24.37 -8.73 -20.56
N TYR A 55 -23.51 -9.30 -19.73
CA TYR A 55 -23.78 -10.48 -18.91
C TYR A 55 -24.07 -10.01 -17.49
N ARG A 56 -25.22 -10.39 -16.91
CA ARG A 56 -25.50 -10.15 -15.49
C ARG A 56 -25.38 -11.45 -14.73
N VAL A 57 -24.41 -11.51 -13.83
CA VAL A 57 -24.15 -12.64 -12.95
C VAL A 57 -24.69 -12.31 -11.56
N THR A 58 -25.42 -13.24 -10.96
CA THR A 58 -26.01 -13.08 -9.63
C THR A 58 -25.58 -14.21 -8.71
N VAL A 59 -25.31 -13.91 -7.44
CA VAL A 59 -25.08 -14.90 -6.37
C VAL A 59 -25.72 -14.42 -5.08
N THR A 60 -26.24 -15.34 -4.27
CA THR A 60 -26.72 -15.01 -2.93
C THR A 60 -25.53 -14.88 -1.97
N ASN A 61 -25.37 -13.71 -1.37
CA ASN A 61 -24.46 -13.48 -0.25
C ASN A 61 -25.12 -13.94 1.05
N MET A 62 -24.56 -14.98 1.68
CA MET A 62 -25.04 -15.56 2.93
C MET A 62 -24.16 -15.20 4.15
N THR A 63 -23.22 -14.26 3.97
CA THR A 63 -22.27 -13.88 5.03
C THR A 63 -22.81 -12.79 5.96
N GLY A 64 -23.90 -12.11 5.56
CA GLY A 64 -24.55 -11.06 6.33
C GLY A 64 -25.61 -11.58 7.31
N GLU A 65 -26.29 -10.66 7.99
CA GLU A 65 -27.42 -11.01 8.88
C GLU A 65 -28.63 -11.59 8.12
N MET A 66 -28.73 -11.29 6.83
CA MET A 66 -29.75 -11.80 5.92
C MET A 66 -29.12 -12.13 4.57
N ASP A 67 -29.70 -13.11 3.87
CA ASP A 67 -29.34 -13.45 2.51
C ASP A 67 -29.67 -12.28 1.56
N GLU A 68 -28.73 -11.91 0.70
CA GLU A 68 -28.88 -10.82 -0.27
C GLU A 68 -28.36 -11.22 -1.65
N ASP A 69 -29.13 -10.93 -2.71
CA ASP A 69 -28.69 -11.12 -4.09
C ASP A 69 -27.65 -10.05 -4.47
N VAL A 70 -26.43 -10.49 -4.79
CA VAL A 70 -25.38 -9.63 -5.34
C VAL A 70 -25.36 -9.78 -6.86
N VAL A 71 -25.54 -8.66 -7.58
CA VAL A 71 -25.51 -8.63 -9.05
C VAL A 71 -24.23 -7.98 -9.55
N MET A 72 -23.53 -8.67 -10.45
CA MET A 72 -22.37 -8.17 -11.18
C MET A 72 -22.71 -8.00 -12.66
N GLU A 73 -22.49 -6.80 -13.17
CA GLU A 73 -22.57 -6.49 -14.60
C GLU A 73 -21.20 -6.63 -15.25
N ILE A 74 -21.10 -7.55 -16.22
CA ILE A 74 -19.89 -7.85 -16.99
C ILE A 74 -20.16 -7.52 -18.45
N TYR A 75 -19.35 -6.65 -19.03
CA TYR A 75 -19.50 -6.18 -20.39
C TYR A 75 -18.44 -6.85 -21.26
N ALA A 76 -18.87 -7.80 -22.09
CA ALA A 76 -18.00 -8.50 -23.02
C ALA A 76 -17.88 -7.74 -24.35
N GLY A 77 -16.69 -7.73 -24.95
CA GLY A 77 -16.44 -7.09 -26.24
C GLY A 77 -15.24 -7.65 -26.98
N THR A 78 -14.93 -7.06 -28.14
CA THR A 78 -13.70 -7.33 -28.89
C THR A 78 -12.71 -6.19 -28.76
N TRP A 79 -11.44 -6.47 -29.04
CA TRP A 79 -10.39 -5.45 -29.04
C TRP A 79 -10.50 -4.54 -30.27
N GLU A 80 -10.05 -3.30 -30.14
CA GLU A 80 -10.04 -2.30 -31.20
C GLU A 80 -8.61 -1.86 -31.56
N GLY A 81 -7.75 -1.65 -30.56
CA GLY A 81 -6.45 -1.01 -30.74
C GLY A 81 -6.57 0.47 -31.15
N VAL A 82 -5.59 1.28 -30.76
CA VAL A 82 -5.66 2.75 -30.89
C VAL A 82 -4.59 3.33 -31.81
N ILE A 83 -3.50 2.59 -32.03
CA ILE A 83 -2.33 3.10 -32.75
C ILE A 83 -2.66 3.22 -34.24
N THR A 84 -2.31 4.35 -34.83
CA THR A 84 -2.51 4.63 -36.27
C THR A 84 -1.22 5.03 -36.96
N GLY A 85 -0.11 5.05 -36.22
CA GLY A 85 1.22 5.44 -36.68
C GLY A 85 2.04 6.01 -35.53
N GLN A 86 3.04 6.81 -35.88
CA GLN A 86 3.91 7.49 -34.93
C GLN A 86 4.21 8.94 -35.33
N ASP A 87 4.58 9.77 -34.37
CA ASP A 87 5.02 11.14 -34.59
C ASP A 87 6.53 11.22 -34.93
N ALA A 88 7.05 12.44 -35.06
CA ALA A 88 8.45 12.67 -35.41
C ALA A 88 9.45 12.23 -34.33
N ASP A 89 8.98 12.05 -33.09
CA ASP A 89 9.79 11.61 -31.95
C ASP A 89 9.65 10.08 -31.73
N GLY A 90 8.90 9.38 -32.61
CA GLY A 90 8.65 7.93 -32.52
C GLY A 90 7.55 7.55 -31.53
N LEU A 91 6.78 8.51 -31.02
CA LEU A 91 5.69 8.24 -30.09
C LEU A 91 4.42 7.83 -30.84
N PRO A 92 3.60 6.92 -30.29
CA PRO A 92 2.39 6.47 -30.97
C PRO A 92 1.38 7.61 -31.15
N VAL A 93 0.69 7.60 -32.29
CA VAL A 93 -0.44 8.49 -32.58
C VAL A 93 -1.74 7.70 -32.68
N ALA A 94 -2.83 8.24 -32.13
CA ALA A 94 -4.15 7.61 -32.14
C ALA A 94 -5.22 8.55 -32.68
N ALA A 95 -6.22 7.96 -33.35
CA ALA A 95 -7.31 8.70 -33.98
C ALA A 95 -8.72 8.37 -33.47
N ASN A 96 -8.93 7.22 -32.81
CA ASN A 96 -10.25 6.78 -32.35
C ASN A 96 -10.56 7.26 -30.92
N CYS A 97 -9.78 6.86 -29.92
CA CYS A 97 -10.03 7.17 -28.50
C CYS A 97 -9.84 8.67 -28.19
N THR A 98 -8.90 9.32 -28.86
CA THR A 98 -8.53 10.74 -28.67
C THR A 98 -9.59 11.72 -29.17
N VAL A 99 -10.63 11.25 -29.87
CA VAL A 99 -11.80 12.07 -30.22
C VAL A 99 -12.57 12.51 -28.98
N CYS A 100 -12.61 11.66 -27.95
CA CYS A 100 -13.30 11.96 -26.69
C CYS A 100 -12.31 12.18 -25.53
N HIS A 101 -11.21 11.44 -25.47
CA HIS A 101 -10.18 11.58 -24.43
C HIS A 101 -9.20 12.70 -24.79
N ASN A 102 -9.63 13.94 -24.58
CA ASN A 102 -8.93 15.16 -25.03
C ASN A 102 -9.11 16.37 -24.09
N ASP A 103 -9.44 16.11 -22.83
CA ASP A 103 -9.83 17.11 -21.81
C ASP A 103 -11.11 17.91 -22.11
N GLY A 104 -11.72 17.71 -23.28
CA GLY A 104 -13.00 18.31 -23.64
C GLY A 104 -14.20 17.46 -23.24
N ILE A 105 -14.19 16.16 -23.55
CA ILE A 105 -15.27 15.21 -23.23
C ILE A 105 -14.87 14.31 -22.05
N ALA A 106 -13.67 13.75 -22.12
CA ALA A 106 -13.06 12.96 -21.06
C ALA A 106 -11.58 13.38 -20.91
N PRO A 107 -10.95 13.14 -19.74
CA PRO A 107 -9.56 13.50 -19.51
C PRO A 107 -8.63 12.92 -20.59
N ASP A 108 -7.68 13.73 -21.04
CA ASP A 108 -6.60 13.28 -21.91
C ASP A 108 -5.60 12.47 -21.08
N ARG A 109 -5.69 11.15 -21.23
CA ARG A 109 -4.71 10.20 -20.71
C ARG A 109 -3.80 9.64 -21.80
N PHE A 110 -4.10 9.91 -23.08
CA PHE A 110 -3.32 9.42 -24.21
C PHE A 110 -1.99 10.16 -24.31
N THR A 111 -2.01 11.50 -24.26
CA THR A 111 -0.79 12.32 -24.38
C THR A 111 0.29 11.96 -23.35
N PRO A 112 -0.02 11.81 -22.05
CA PRO A 112 0.98 11.37 -21.09
C PRO A 112 1.32 9.86 -21.26
N TRP A 113 0.34 8.99 -21.52
CA TRP A 113 0.58 7.55 -21.76
C TRP A 113 1.51 7.28 -22.94
N ALA A 114 1.40 8.03 -24.04
CA ALA A 114 2.21 7.84 -25.25
C ALA A 114 3.72 7.99 -24.99
N ARG A 115 4.11 8.57 -23.84
CA ARG A 115 5.50 8.77 -23.39
C ARG A 115 5.96 7.74 -22.36
N THR A 116 5.19 6.66 -22.17
CA THR A 116 5.49 5.59 -21.22
C THR A 116 6.14 4.41 -21.93
N GLY A 117 6.85 3.58 -21.17
CA GLY A 117 7.42 2.34 -21.70
C GLY A 117 6.34 1.35 -22.12
N HIS A 118 5.15 1.38 -21.52
CA HIS A 118 4.01 0.59 -22.00
C HIS A 118 3.61 0.97 -23.42
N ALA A 119 3.68 2.25 -23.76
CA ALA A 119 3.35 2.75 -25.09
C ALA A 119 4.40 2.41 -26.16
N THR A 120 5.58 1.93 -25.78
CA THR A 120 6.69 1.67 -26.71
C THR A 120 7.32 0.28 -26.58
N ILE A 121 6.95 -0.55 -25.61
CA ILE A 121 7.67 -1.80 -25.31
C ILE A 121 7.74 -2.78 -26.48
N PHE A 122 6.68 -2.88 -27.28
CA PHE A 122 6.67 -3.75 -28.46
C PHE A 122 7.47 -3.16 -29.60
N SER A 123 7.27 -1.86 -29.90
CA SER A 123 8.03 -1.17 -30.94
C SER A 123 9.52 -1.16 -30.64
N ASP A 124 9.91 -0.82 -29.40
CA ASP A 124 11.30 -0.79 -28.95
C ASP A 124 11.92 -2.20 -28.98
N SER A 125 11.16 -3.23 -28.60
CA SER A 125 11.66 -4.61 -28.62
C SER A 125 11.89 -5.12 -30.05
N LEU A 126 11.00 -4.78 -31.00
CA LEU A 126 11.22 -5.10 -32.42
C LEU A 126 12.48 -4.43 -32.97
N ASP A 127 12.80 -3.23 -32.46
CA ASP A 127 13.92 -2.45 -32.97
C ASP A 127 15.25 -2.80 -32.31
N THR A 128 15.24 -3.28 -31.06
CA THR A 128 16.45 -3.39 -30.24
C THR A 128 16.78 -4.80 -29.74
N ASN A 129 15.81 -5.73 -29.71
CA ASN A 129 15.96 -7.01 -29.01
C ASN A 129 16.03 -8.21 -29.96
N ASP A 130 17.15 -8.95 -29.92
CA ASP A 130 17.40 -10.16 -30.73
C ASP A 130 16.86 -11.47 -30.10
N HIS A 131 16.21 -11.36 -28.93
CA HIS A 131 15.55 -12.44 -28.21
C HIS A 131 14.03 -12.25 -28.08
N TYR A 132 13.46 -11.33 -28.86
CA TYR A 132 12.04 -11.06 -28.90
C TYR A 132 11.29 -12.03 -29.84
N GLY A 133 10.02 -12.33 -29.54
CA GLY A 133 9.21 -13.22 -30.36
C GLY A 133 7.76 -13.27 -29.92
N GLU A 134 6.95 -14.04 -30.65
CA GLU A 134 5.49 -14.13 -30.48
C GLU A 134 5.06 -14.50 -29.05
N GLN A 135 5.89 -15.25 -28.31
CA GLN A 135 5.65 -15.58 -26.90
C GLN A 135 5.54 -14.35 -25.98
N CYS A 136 6.04 -13.19 -26.41
CA CYS A 136 6.00 -11.94 -25.65
C CYS A 136 4.70 -11.14 -25.90
N PHE A 137 3.93 -11.47 -26.94
CA PHE A 137 2.80 -10.66 -27.38
C PHE A 137 1.65 -10.68 -26.38
N VAL A 138 1.52 -11.76 -25.61
CA VAL A 138 0.57 -11.87 -24.49
C VAL A 138 0.66 -10.71 -23.49
N CYS A 139 1.85 -10.12 -23.31
CA CYS A 139 2.05 -8.98 -22.42
C CYS A 139 2.25 -7.66 -23.14
N HIS A 140 2.77 -7.67 -24.38
CA HIS A 140 3.26 -6.45 -25.04
C HIS A 140 2.37 -5.99 -26.21
N THR A 141 1.20 -6.58 -26.37
CA THR A 141 0.25 -6.23 -27.44
C THR A 141 -1.18 -6.23 -26.89
N VAL A 142 -2.13 -5.76 -27.69
CA VAL A 142 -3.54 -5.82 -27.37
C VAL A 142 -4.13 -7.15 -27.83
N GLY A 143 -4.66 -7.90 -26.87
CA GLY A 143 -5.60 -8.98 -27.14
C GLY A 143 -5.06 -10.33 -27.59
N TYR A 144 -3.72 -10.51 -27.64
CA TYR A 144 -3.10 -11.76 -28.10
C TYR A 144 -3.58 -13.00 -27.34
N ASP A 145 -4.35 -13.87 -28.02
CA ASP A 145 -4.74 -15.20 -27.53
C ASP A 145 -5.18 -16.10 -28.70
N LEU A 146 -4.26 -16.96 -29.16
CA LEU A 146 -4.45 -17.87 -30.31
C LEU A 146 -5.64 -18.86 -30.18
N ARG A 147 -6.35 -18.84 -29.05
CA ARG A 147 -7.53 -19.67 -28.78
C ARG A 147 -8.85 -18.89 -28.83
N ALA A 148 -8.81 -17.58 -29.05
CA ALA A 148 -9.96 -16.68 -28.96
C ALA A 148 -10.04 -15.77 -30.19
N ASP A 149 -11.13 -15.85 -30.96
CA ASP A 149 -11.48 -14.88 -32.00
C ASP A 149 -12.12 -13.65 -31.35
N ASN A 150 -11.28 -12.83 -30.71
CA ASN A 150 -11.70 -11.67 -29.93
C ASN A 150 -11.23 -10.34 -30.54
N GLY A 151 -10.64 -10.39 -31.74
CA GLY A 151 -10.18 -9.22 -32.49
C GLY A 151 -8.85 -8.66 -31.98
N GLY A 152 -8.02 -9.50 -31.34
CA GLY A 152 -6.69 -9.14 -30.87
C GLY A 152 -5.69 -9.00 -32.03
N ILE A 153 -4.41 -8.80 -31.68
CA ILE A 153 -3.32 -8.69 -32.66
C ILE A 153 -3.23 -9.92 -33.58
N ASP A 154 -3.52 -11.11 -33.07
CA ASP A 154 -3.45 -12.37 -33.81
C ASP A 154 -4.60 -12.54 -34.82
N GLU A 155 -5.66 -11.74 -34.70
CA GLU A 155 -6.72 -11.61 -35.70
C GLU A 155 -6.52 -10.40 -36.64
N ALA A 156 -5.40 -9.67 -36.53
CA ALA A 156 -5.11 -8.58 -37.44
C ALA A 156 -5.03 -9.10 -38.88
N ALA A 157 -5.62 -8.36 -39.82
CA ALA A 157 -5.79 -8.82 -41.21
C ALA A 157 -4.46 -9.10 -41.94
N ASP A 158 -3.35 -8.55 -41.44
CA ASP A 158 -1.99 -8.68 -41.97
C ASP A 158 -1.04 -9.45 -41.02
N TYR A 159 -1.57 -10.11 -39.97
CA TYR A 159 -0.79 -10.77 -38.92
C TYR A 159 0.15 -11.86 -39.46
N GLU A 160 -0.37 -12.74 -40.32
CA GLU A 160 0.43 -13.83 -40.93
C GLU A 160 1.55 -13.28 -41.83
N ASP A 161 1.29 -12.19 -42.56
CA ASP A 161 2.30 -11.53 -43.39
C ASP A 161 3.37 -10.84 -42.51
N PHE A 162 2.96 -10.24 -41.38
CA PHE A 162 3.85 -9.69 -40.37
C PHE A 162 4.77 -10.76 -39.78
N LEU A 163 4.23 -11.91 -39.36
CA LEU A 163 5.03 -13.02 -38.85
C LEU A 163 6.00 -13.56 -39.90
N ALA A 164 5.55 -13.67 -41.16
CA ALA A 164 6.38 -14.11 -42.28
C ALA A 164 7.53 -13.14 -42.59
N ALA A 165 7.37 -11.84 -42.29
CA ALA A 165 8.43 -10.84 -42.43
C ALA A 165 9.55 -11.03 -41.39
N ASN A 166 9.30 -11.78 -40.31
CA ASN A 166 10.29 -12.22 -39.32
C ASN A 166 11.13 -11.05 -38.74
N LEU A 167 10.47 -9.91 -38.50
CA LEU A 167 11.12 -8.66 -38.09
C LEU A 167 11.81 -8.77 -36.72
N PHE A 168 11.31 -9.63 -35.84
CA PHE A 168 11.89 -9.89 -34.52
C PHE A 168 13.25 -10.61 -34.57
N ALA A 169 13.63 -11.25 -35.68
CA ALA A 169 14.91 -11.94 -35.80
C ALA A 169 16.07 -11.01 -36.25
N THR A 170 15.75 -9.79 -36.67
CA THR A 170 16.74 -8.81 -37.18
C THR A 170 16.43 -7.43 -36.63
N PRO A 171 16.92 -7.08 -35.44
CA PRO A 171 16.75 -5.74 -34.87
C PRO A 171 17.18 -4.64 -35.85
N GLY A 172 16.46 -3.52 -35.86
CA GLY A 172 16.60 -2.45 -36.85
C GLY A 172 15.51 -1.40 -36.66
N ASN A 173 15.23 -0.58 -37.67
CA ASN A 173 14.09 0.34 -37.63
C ASN A 173 12.82 -0.40 -38.11
N ASN A 174 12.48 -1.48 -37.41
CA ASN A 174 11.45 -2.42 -37.80
C ASN A 174 10.05 -1.89 -37.51
N TRP A 175 9.89 -1.09 -36.47
CA TRP A 175 8.59 -0.51 -36.14
C TRP A 175 8.06 0.41 -37.25
N ASP A 176 8.92 1.23 -37.86
CA ASP A 176 8.56 2.01 -39.06
C ASP A 176 8.02 1.13 -40.19
N ARG A 177 8.61 -0.06 -40.37
CA ARG A 177 8.13 -1.04 -41.35
C ARG A 177 6.81 -1.67 -40.94
N VAL A 178 6.60 -1.94 -39.66
CA VAL A 178 5.31 -2.45 -39.16
C VAL A 178 4.20 -1.44 -39.40
N VAL A 179 4.44 -0.16 -39.13
CA VAL A 179 3.46 0.91 -39.37
C VAL A 179 3.10 1.05 -40.86
N ASP A 180 4.08 0.96 -41.77
CA ASP A 180 3.87 1.13 -43.21
C ASP A 180 3.34 -0.14 -43.92
N GLU A 181 3.92 -1.30 -43.60
CA GLU A 181 3.66 -2.57 -44.30
C GLU A 181 2.55 -3.40 -43.64
N PHE A 182 2.36 -3.28 -42.31
CA PHE A 182 1.42 -4.10 -41.51
C PHE A 182 0.54 -3.24 -40.58
N PRO A 183 -0.23 -2.28 -41.12
CA PRO A 183 -0.96 -1.30 -40.32
C PRO A 183 -2.03 -1.90 -39.39
N ALA A 184 -2.63 -3.06 -39.71
CA ALA A 184 -3.60 -3.69 -38.81
C ALA A 184 -2.91 -4.33 -37.60
N THR A 185 -1.74 -4.94 -37.79
CA THR A 185 -0.88 -5.41 -36.70
C THR A 185 -0.37 -4.22 -35.87
N ALA A 186 0.08 -3.13 -36.52
CA ALA A 186 0.53 -1.93 -35.84
C ALA A 186 -0.54 -1.33 -34.92
N GLN A 187 -1.82 -1.41 -35.33
CA GLN A 187 -2.95 -0.93 -34.55
C GLN A 187 -3.06 -1.60 -33.16
N MET A 188 -2.61 -2.85 -33.04
CA MET A 188 -2.67 -3.65 -31.82
C MET A 188 -1.32 -3.73 -31.07
N GLY A 189 -0.27 -3.07 -31.57
CA GLY A 189 1.06 -3.09 -30.95
C GLY A 189 1.14 -2.34 -29.62
N ASN A 190 2.11 -2.67 -28.78
CA ASN A 190 2.34 -2.07 -27.45
C ASN A 190 1.24 -2.38 -26.42
N VAL A 191 1.46 -1.96 -25.17
CA VAL A 191 0.50 -2.08 -24.06
C VAL A 191 -0.37 -0.83 -24.04
N GLN A 192 -1.59 -0.95 -24.54
CA GLN A 192 -2.48 0.17 -24.80
C GLN A 192 -3.56 0.36 -23.73
N CYS A 193 -4.44 1.34 -23.95
CA CYS A 193 -5.59 1.62 -23.09
C CYS A 193 -6.40 0.35 -22.76
N GLU A 194 -6.70 -0.46 -23.78
CA GLU A 194 -7.53 -1.65 -23.61
C GLU A 194 -6.83 -2.73 -22.78
N SER A 195 -5.49 -2.79 -22.78
CA SER A 195 -4.73 -3.73 -21.94
C SER A 195 -5.01 -3.56 -20.45
N CYS A 196 -5.41 -2.35 -20.00
CA CYS A 196 -5.75 -2.06 -18.59
C CYS A 196 -7.23 -1.75 -18.35
N HIS A 197 -7.99 -1.36 -19.38
CA HIS A 197 -9.40 -0.98 -19.27
C HIS A 197 -10.37 -1.98 -19.92
N GLY A 198 -9.84 -3.08 -20.46
CA GLY A 198 -10.59 -4.08 -21.20
C GLY A 198 -10.99 -3.62 -22.61
N PRO A 199 -11.61 -4.51 -23.39
CA PRO A 199 -12.04 -4.22 -24.75
C PRO A 199 -13.17 -3.19 -24.81
N GLN A 200 -13.09 -2.30 -25.79
CA GLN A 200 -14.00 -1.18 -25.98
C GLN A 200 -14.89 -1.34 -27.21
N ARG A 201 -14.61 -2.32 -28.08
CA ARG A 201 -15.41 -2.60 -29.27
C ARG A 201 -16.62 -3.48 -28.92
N ALA A 202 -17.67 -2.86 -28.38
CA ALA A 202 -18.96 -3.52 -28.15
C ALA A 202 -20.14 -2.54 -28.07
N GLY A 203 -21.03 -2.57 -29.08
CA GLY A 203 -22.47 -2.24 -28.97
C GLY A 203 -22.90 -0.93 -28.28
N GLY A 204 -22.02 0.06 -28.10
CA GLY A 204 -22.29 1.28 -27.32
C GLY A 204 -22.06 1.15 -25.81
N ALA A 205 -21.59 -0.01 -25.33
CA ALA A 205 -21.30 -0.26 -23.92
C ALA A 205 -20.19 0.65 -23.39
N HIS A 206 -19.22 1.07 -24.22
CA HIS A 206 -18.15 1.99 -23.81
C HIS A 206 -18.68 3.31 -23.25
N THR A 207 -19.78 3.81 -23.84
CA THR A 207 -20.43 5.07 -23.45
C THR A 207 -21.52 4.90 -22.39
N GLN A 208 -21.67 3.72 -21.80
CA GLN A 208 -22.74 3.39 -20.85
C GLN A 208 -22.14 2.81 -19.57
N GLY A 209 -22.70 3.20 -18.41
CA GLY A 209 -22.32 2.65 -17.11
C GLY A 209 -21.21 3.41 -16.38
N GLU A 210 -20.68 2.78 -15.33
CA GLU A 210 -19.61 3.30 -14.47
C GLU A 210 -18.26 3.39 -15.19
N PRO A 211 -17.34 4.29 -14.74
CA PRO A 211 -15.99 4.38 -15.26
C PRO A 211 -15.28 3.01 -15.25
N ARG A 212 -14.66 2.66 -16.38
CA ARG A 212 -13.98 1.37 -16.60
C ARG A 212 -12.60 1.33 -15.94
N ILE A 213 -12.54 1.62 -14.65
CA ILE A 213 -11.31 1.72 -13.86
C ILE A 213 -11.33 0.63 -12.81
N SER A 214 -10.19 -0.04 -12.61
CA SER A 214 -10.02 -1.01 -11.53
C SER A 214 -8.80 -0.62 -10.70
N LEU A 215 -8.96 -0.66 -9.38
CA LEU A 215 -7.86 -0.48 -8.43
C LEU A 215 -7.18 -1.81 -8.08
N SER A 216 -7.70 -2.93 -8.60
CA SER A 216 -7.21 -4.26 -8.33
C SER A 216 -5.80 -4.46 -8.89
N ALA A 217 -4.90 -5.01 -8.08
CA ALA A 217 -3.56 -5.40 -8.53
C ALA A 217 -3.59 -6.45 -9.66
N ASN A 218 -4.71 -7.18 -9.80
CA ASN A 218 -4.90 -8.20 -10.85
C ASN A 218 -4.79 -7.64 -12.26
N VAL A 219 -5.10 -6.35 -12.48
CA VAL A 219 -4.91 -5.70 -13.79
C VAL A 219 -3.44 -5.70 -14.19
N CYS A 220 -2.57 -5.42 -13.23
CA CYS A 220 -1.13 -5.43 -13.45
C CYS A 220 -0.59 -6.86 -13.53
N ALA A 221 -1.19 -7.78 -12.75
CA ALA A 221 -0.79 -9.18 -12.65
C ALA A 221 -0.91 -9.96 -13.98
N THR A 222 -1.77 -9.54 -14.90
CA THR A 222 -1.88 -10.16 -16.23
C THR A 222 -0.52 -10.25 -16.92
N CYS A 223 0.32 -9.22 -16.79
CA CYS A 223 1.67 -9.19 -17.36
C CYS A 223 2.76 -9.32 -16.30
N HIS A 224 2.55 -8.71 -15.12
CA HIS A 224 3.51 -8.68 -14.02
C HIS A 224 3.26 -9.78 -12.97
N GLY A 225 2.68 -10.90 -13.38
CA GLY A 225 2.38 -12.06 -12.55
C GLY A 225 3.00 -13.37 -13.03
N GLU A 226 4.02 -13.33 -13.89
CA GLU A 226 4.65 -14.53 -14.45
C GLU A 226 6.05 -14.79 -13.81
N PRO A 227 6.14 -15.58 -12.73
CA PRO A 227 7.43 -16.02 -12.21
C PRO A 227 8.13 -16.99 -13.17
N LEU A 228 9.46 -16.95 -13.31
CA LEU A 228 10.44 -16.18 -12.52
C LEU A 228 10.85 -14.84 -13.15
N ARG A 229 10.26 -14.41 -14.26
CA ARG A 229 10.79 -13.27 -15.05
C ARG A 229 10.04 -11.97 -14.80
N HIS A 230 8.76 -12.04 -14.43
CA HIS A 230 7.88 -10.89 -14.31
C HIS A 230 7.12 -10.85 -12.98
N ALA A 231 7.65 -11.43 -11.90
CA ALA A 231 6.89 -11.72 -10.67
C ALA A 231 6.64 -10.54 -9.70
N ARG A 232 6.52 -9.29 -10.18
CA ARG A 232 6.30 -8.13 -9.29
C ARG A 232 5.00 -8.25 -8.50
N PHE A 233 3.96 -8.82 -9.10
CA PHE A 233 2.69 -9.11 -8.43
C PHE A 233 2.90 -10.11 -7.28
N GLN A 234 3.59 -11.24 -7.50
CA GLN A 234 3.85 -12.19 -6.43
C GLN A 234 4.74 -11.61 -5.33
N GLN A 235 5.70 -10.75 -5.68
CA GLN A 235 6.51 -10.04 -4.68
C GLN A 235 5.63 -9.12 -3.81
N TRP A 236 4.73 -8.35 -4.44
CA TRP A 236 3.75 -7.52 -3.73
C TRP A 236 2.83 -8.35 -2.83
N GLN A 237 2.36 -9.52 -3.29
CA GLN A 237 1.52 -10.43 -2.50
C GLN A 237 2.20 -10.93 -1.21
N LEU A 238 3.53 -10.94 -1.15
CA LEU A 238 4.28 -11.30 0.06
C LEU A 238 4.44 -10.12 1.05
N SER A 239 4.03 -8.92 0.66
CA SER A 239 4.17 -7.71 1.48
C SER A 239 2.91 -7.38 2.27
N GLY A 240 3.07 -6.58 3.34
CA GLY A 240 1.94 -6.05 4.10
C GLY A 240 1.00 -5.15 3.27
N HIS A 241 1.47 -4.61 2.15
CA HIS A 241 0.64 -3.80 1.23
C HIS A 241 -0.43 -4.61 0.50
N ALA A 242 -0.34 -5.94 0.49
CA ALA A 242 -1.34 -6.84 -0.09
C ALA A 242 -2.36 -7.39 0.94
N ASN A 243 -2.33 -6.90 2.19
CA ASN A 243 -3.19 -7.39 3.26
C ASN A 243 -4.63 -6.86 3.09
N TYR A 244 -5.52 -7.69 2.56
CA TYR A 244 -6.93 -7.36 2.36
C TYR A 244 -7.69 -7.27 3.69
N GLU A 245 -7.38 -8.12 4.66
CA GLU A 245 -8.05 -8.14 5.95
C GLU A 245 -7.91 -6.78 6.66
N LEU A 246 -6.67 -6.26 6.74
CA LEU A 246 -6.41 -4.95 7.33
C LEU A 246 -7.01 -3.81 6.50
N ALA A 247 -6.95 -3.90 5.17
CA ALA A 247 -7.55 -2.89 4.31
C ALA A 247 -9.06 -2.79 4.52
N ILE A 248 -9.75 -3.93 4.67
CA ILE A 248 -11.20 -3.98 4.92
C ILE A 248 -11.52 -3.42 6.32
N GLU A 249 -10.76 -3.80 7.34
CA GLU A 249 -10.94 -3.32 8.72
C GLU A 249 -10.86 -1.78 8.82
N GLU A 250 -9.91 -1.19 8.10
CA GLU A 250 -9.62 0.25 8.18
C GLU A 250 -10.31 1.08 7.09
N GLY A 251 -10.80 0.45 6.03
CA GLY A 251 -11.12 1.12 4.79
C GLY A 251 -12.44 1.87 4.75
N GLU A 252 -13.35 1.63 5.69
CA GLU A 252 -14.60 2.39 5.84
C GLU A 252 -14.45 3.63 6.74
N ASN A 253 -13.24 3.86 7.29
CA ASN A 253 -12.89 5.07 8.02
C ASN A 253 -11.99 5.97 7.16
N GLY A 254 -12.49 7.13 6.74
CA GLY A 254 -11.74 8.06 5.88
C GLY A 254 -10.46 8.67 6.48
N ASN A 255 -10.19 8.48 7.78
CA ASN A 255 -8.88 8.84 8.36
C ASN A 255 -7.86 7.71 8.22
N CYS A 256 -8.31 6.46 8.20
CA CYS A 256 -7.45 5.28 8.09
C CYS A 256 -7.27 4.86 6.63
N ALA A 257 -8.34 4.95 5.83
CA ALA A 257 -8.34 4.60 4.41
C ALA A 257 -7.28 5.33 3.58
N ARG A 258 -6.87 6.55 3.97
CA ARG A 258 -5.79 7.32 3.33
C ARG A 258 -4.51 6.52 3.14
N CYS A 259 -4.19 5.65 4.10
CA CYS A 259 -2.96 4.86 4.11
C CYS A 259 -3.22 3.36 3.97
N HIS A 260 -4.43 2.89 4.26
CA HIS A 260 -4.75 1.45 4.32
C HIS A 260 -5.51 0.92 3.10
N THR A 261 -6.07 1.78 2.24
CA THR A 261 -6.71 1.34 0.98
C THR A 261 -6.23 2.12 -0.24
N ALA A 262 -6.22 1.49 -1.41
CA ALA A 262 -5.95 2.19 -2.66
C ALA A 262 -7.02 3.25 -2.94
N ASN A 263 -8.28 2.94 -2.61
CA ASN A 263 -9.42 3.84 -2.76
C ASN A 263 -9.17 5.14 -1.97
N GLY A 264 -8.83 5.02 -0.69
CA GLY A 264 -8.61 6.16 0.20
C GLY A 264 -7.36 6.96 -0.16
N PHE A 265 -6.26 6.30 -0.51
CA PHE A 265 -5.04 7.01 -0.94
C PHE A 265 -5.29 7.83 -2.21
N LEU A 266 -5.97 7.26 -3.22
CA LEU A 266 -6.24 7.98 -4.47
C LEU A 266 -7.29 9.08 -4.33
N ALA A 267 -8.22 8.96 -3.38
CA ALA A 267 -9.12 10.05 -2.99
C ALA A 267 -8.38 11.16 -2.23
N TRP A 268 -7.37 10.81 -1.43
CA TRP A 268 -6.57 11.75 -0.66
C TRP A 268 -5.53 12.48 -1.50
N LEU A 269 -4.94 11.81 -2.49
CA LEU A 269 -3.80 12.33 -3.26
C LEU A 269 -4.05 13.73 -3.87
N PRO A 270 -5.20 14.06 -4.48
CA PRO A 270 -5.45 15.40 -4.97
C PRO A 270 -5.42 16.44 -3.85
N ILE A 271 -6.01 16.14 -2.67
CA ILE A 271 -6.00 17.03 -1.49
C ILE A 271 -4.58 17.21 -0.97
N LEU A 272 -3.82 16.12 -0.93
CA LEU A 272 -2.46 16.11 -0.42
C LEU A 272 -1.48 16.92 -1.29
N LEU A 273 -1.75 16.99 -2.60
CA LEU A 273 -0.93 17.70 -3.58
C LEU A 273 -1.51 19.08 -3.97
N ASP A 274 -2.67 19.46 -3.42
CA ASP A 274 -3.27 20.76 -3.68
C ASP A 274 -2.59 21.86 -2.85
N ASP A 275 -2.48 23.04 -3.44
CA ASP A 275 -2.07 24.27 -2.75
C ASP A 275 -3.30 25.07 -2.27
N ASP A 276 -4.54 24.55 -2.45
CA ASP A 276 -5.77 25.21 -1.98
C ASP A 276 -5.81 25.25 -0.44
N PRO A 277 -5.77 26.46 0.17
CA PRO A 277 -5.84 26.60 1.63
C PRO A 277 -7.19 26.19 2.23
N ASN A 278 -8.21 25.88 1.41
CA ASN A 278 -9.51 25.40 1.88
C ASN A 278 -9.59 23.87 2.02
N THR A 279 -8.57 23.14 1.56
CA THR A 279 -8.47 21.70 1.74
C THR A 279 -7.40 21.39 2.78
N ASP A 280 -7.77 20.67 3.84
CA ASP A 280 -6.82 20.23 4.87
C ASP A 280 -6.43 18.76 4.61
N PRO A 281 -5.16 18.43 4.35
CA PRO A 281 -4.69 17.05 4.26
C PRO A 281 -4.95 16.21 5.51
N LEU A 282 -5.27 16.84 6.65
CA LEU A 282 -5.70 16.20 7.89
C LEU A 282 -7.19 15.85 7.92
N ASP A 283 -8.02 16.39 7.03
CA ASP A 283 -9.45 16.08 6.95
C ASP A 283 -9.70 14.67 6.42
N SER A 284 -10.72 14.01 6.97
CA SER A 284 -11.16 12.68 6.54
C SER A 284 -11.51 12.69 5.06
N VAL A 285 -11.04 11.69 4.30
CA VAL A 285 -11.53 11.52 2.94
C VAL A 285 -12.98 11.04 2.97
N GLU A 286 -13.75 11.43 1.95
CA GLU A 286 -15.09 10.91 1.76
C GLU A 286 -15.01 9.43 1.35
N VAL A 287 -15.68 8.57 2.12
CA VAL A 287 -15.77 7.14 1.83
C VAL A 287 -16.97 6.92 0.91
N THR A 288 -16.69 6.64 -0.36
CA THR A 288 -17.71 6.42 -1.41
C THR A 288 -17.77 4.96 -1.87
N TRP A 289 -17.12 4.06 -1.15
CA TRP A 289 -17.00 2.64 -1.45
C TRP A 289 -17.52 1.80 -0.29
N THR A 290 -17.87 0.56 -0.60
CA THR A 290 -18.27 -0.47 0.36
C THR A 290 -17.08 -1.38 0.72
N ALA A 291 -17.22 -2.16 1.79
CA ALA A 291 -16.27 -3.23 2.12
C ALA A 291 -15.88 -4.14 0.94
N ASP A 292 -16.79 -4.37 -0.01
CA ASP A 292 -16.59 -5.25 -1.18
C ASP A 292 -15.86 -4.60 -2.36
N GLU A 293 -15.61 -3.29 -2.25
CA GLU A 293 -14.92 -2.45 -3.23
C GLU A 293 -13.56 -1.96 -2.72
N ILE A 294 -13.22 -2.30 -1.48
CA ILE A 294 -11.92 -1.98 -0.88
C ILE A 294 -10.83 -2.81 -1.56
N GLU A 295 -9.81 -2.10 -2.04
CA GLU A 295 -8.54 -2.69 -2.45
C GLU A 295 -7.44 -2.24 -1.47
N PRO A 296 -6.47 -3.10 -1.11
CA PRO A 296 -5.35 -2.73 -0.24
C PRO A 296 -4.39 -1.79 -0.99
N GLN A 297 -3.18 -1.58 -0.49
CA GLN A 297 -2.18 -0.74 -1.17
C GLN A 297 -1.64 -1.42 -2.44
N THR A 298 -2.41 -1.37 -3.53
CA THR A 298 -2.09 -2.01 -4.82
C THR A 298 -1.09 -1.19 -5.64
N CYS A 299 -0.70 -1.69 -6.81
CA CYS A 299 0.28 -1.07 -7.70
C CYS A 299 -0.05 0.40 -8.04
N VAL A 300 -1.35 0.72 -8.19
CA VAL A 300 -1.81 2.04 -8.62
C VAL A 300 -1.70 3.11 -7.54
N VAL A 301 -1.48 2.74 -6.28
CA VAL A 301 -1.13 3.68 -5.21
C VAL A 301 0.21 4.31 -5.52
N CYS A 302 1.20 3.50 -5.87
CA CYS A 302 2.56 3.97 -6.11
C CYS A 302 2.76 4.49 -7.53
N HIS A 303 2.14 3.83 -8.52
CA HIS A 303 2.35 4.13 -9.93
C HIS A 303 1.10 4.73 -10.56
N ASP A 304 1.28 5.82 -11.30
CA ASP A 304 0.29 6.23 -12.30
C ASP A 304 0.65 5.57 -13.63
N PRO A 305 -0.20 4.69 -14.18
CA PRO A 305 0.10 3.99 -15.43
C PRO A 305 0.21 4.92 -16.64
N HIS A 306 -0.19 6.20 -16.50
CA HIS A 306 -0.07 7.20 -17.55
C HIS A 306 1.13 8.14 -17.36
N ASN A 307 1.79 8.13 -16.20
CA ASN A 307 2.92 9.04 -15.96
C ASN A 307 4.16 8.60 -16.72
N ILE A 308 4.88 9.59 -17.22
CA ILE A 308 6.06 9.44 -18.09
C ILE A 308 7.14 8.60 -17.39
N GLY A 309 7.54 7.51 -18.04
CA GLY A 309 8.62 6.63 -17.59
C GLY A 309 8.77 5.49 -18.59
N THR A 310 9.97 5.29 -19.12
CA THR A 310 10.24 4.41 -20.27
C THR A 310 11.09 3.19 -19.93
N VAL A 311 11.81 3.22 -18.81
CA VAL A 311 12.74 2.15 -18.40
C VAL A 311 12.45 1.76 -16.96
N SER A 312 12.39 0.44 -16.72
CA SER A 312 12.30 -0.14 -15.38
C SER A 312 13.40 -1.18 -15.19
N GLY A 313 13.98 -1.27 -13.99
CA GLY A 313 15.11 -2.17 -13.68
C GLY A 313 16.14 -1.51 -12.78
N ASN A 314 17.40 -1.91 -12.91
CA ASN A 314 18.52 -1.34 -12.14
C ASN A 314 18.76 0.13 -12.50
N GLU A 315 18.68 0.47 -13.78
CA GLU A 315 18.47 1.85 -14.23
C GLU A 315 16.97 2.02 -14.46
N THR A 316 16.36 3.01 -13.81
CA THR A 316 14.92 3.24 -13.88
C THR A 316 14.62 4.74 -13.93
N ASN A 317 13.72 5.11 -14.84
CA ASN A 317 13.08 6.43 -14.84
C ASN A 317 11.57 6.32 -14.57
N ALA A 318 11.09 5.14 -14.18
CA ALA A 318 9.71 4.94 -13.78
C ALA A 318 9.38 5.86 -12.58
N THR A 319 8.30 6.63 -12.73
CA THR A 319 7.87 7.56 -11.70
C THR A 319 7.01 6.87 -10.64
N VAL A 320 7.03 7.45 -9.45
CA VAL A 320 6.03 7.24 -8.40
C VAL A 320 5.20 8.51 -8.22
N ARG A 321 4.02 8.40 -7.61
CA ARG A 321 3.09 9.54 -7.47
C ARG A 321 3.64 10.72 -6.67
N ILE A 322 4.53 10.46 -5.72
CA ILE A 322 5.17 11.49 -4.88
C ILE A 322 6.67 11.25 -4.87
N SER A 323 7.45 12.24 -5.30
CA SER A 323 8.91 12.15 -5.32
C SER A 323 9.57 13.51 -5.10
N GLY A 324 10.81 13.51 -4.59
CA GLY A 324 11.53 14.71 -4.23
C GLY A 324 11.27 15.05 -2.77
N ASP A 325 10.43 16.04 -2.52
CA ASP A 325 10.00 16.43 -1.18
C ASP A 325 8.69 15.73 -0.81
N THR A 326 8.45 15.50 0.49
CA THR A 326 7.12 15.11 0.93
C THR A 326 6.20 16.34 0.92
N PRO A 327 4.89 16.15 0.76
CA PRO A 327 3.91 17.06 1.33
C PRO A 327 4.12 17.18 2.87
N PRO A 328 3.52 18.19 3.53
CA PRO A 328 3.48 18.23 4.99
C PRO A 328 2.91 16.91 5.53
N LEU A 329 3.70 16.21 6.36
CA LEU A 329 3.27 14.94 6.93
C LEU A 329 2.30 15.17 8.08
N ILE A 330 1.40 14.22 8.31
CA ILE A 330 0.48 14.20 9.45
C ILE A 330 1.27 14.21 10.78
N ALA A 331 2.51 13.73 10.77
CA ALA A 331 3.46 13.83 11.88
C ALA A 331 3.97 15.26 12.18
N GLY A 332 3.52 16.28 11.46
CA GLY A 332 3.76 17.69 11.77
C GLY A 332 5.03 18.30 11.20
N PHE A 333 5.77 17.57 10.35
CA PHE A 333 6.97 18.05 9.68
C PHE A 333 6.95 17.73 8.18
N GLN A 334 7.86 18.34 7.42
CA GLN A 334 8.04 18.09 5.99
C GLN A 334 9.46 17.57 5.74
N VAL A 335 9.60 16.61 4.83
CA VAL A 335 10.91 16.05 4.46
C VAL A 335 11.34 16.60 3.11
N PHE A 336 12.54 17.18 3.08
CA PHE A 336 13.17 17.67 1.86
C PHE A 336 14.21 16.68 1.33
N GLY A 337 14.19 16.46 0.00
CA GLY A 337 15.13 15.59 -0.69
C GLY A 337 15.01 14.11 -0.31
N ALA A 338 13.79 13.61 -0.12
CA ALA A 338 13.53 12.18 0.11
C ALA A 338 13.59 11.33 -1.18
N GLY A 339 13.58 11.96 -2.36
CA GLY A 339 13.53 11.25 -3.65
C GLY A 339 12.25 10.44 -3.77
N ARG A 340 12.31 9.23 -4.34
CA ARG A 340 11.13 8.33 -4.44
C ARG A 340 10.62 7.84 -3.07
N GLY A 341 11.43 7.92 -2.01
CA GLY A 341 10.98 7.59 -0.65
C GLY A 341 9.97 8.59 -0.05
N ALA A 342 9.76 9.75 -0.69
CA ALA A 342 8.72 10.71 -0.28
C ALA A 342 7.31 10.08 -0.24
N LEU A 343 7.02 9.21 -1.22
CA LEU A 343 5.77 8.43 -1.22
C LEU A 343 5.66 7.51 0.00
N CYS A 344 6.75 6.85 0.40
CA CYS A 344 6.74 5.95 1.56
C CYS A 344 6.41 6.72 2.85
N MET A 345 7.07 7.87 3.05
CA MET A 345 6.93 8.70 4.26
C MET A 345 5.53 9.32 4.40
N THR A 346 4.80 9.45 3.30
CA THR A 346 3.41 9.94 3.29
C THR A 346 2.51 9.09 4.20
N CYS A 347 2.71 7.77 4.20
CA CYS A 347 1.99 6.84 5.08
C CYS A 347 2.81 6.43 6.30
N HIS A 348 4.13 6.26 6.15
CA HIS A 348 5.05 5.77 7.18
C HIS A 348 5.59 6.88 8.08
N ASN A 349 4.68 7.51 8.83
CA ASN A 349 5.01 8.46 9.88
C ASN A 349 4.14 8.23 11.14
N SER A 350 4.45 8.93 12.23
CA SER A 350 3.75 8.78 13.52
C SER A 350 2.30 9.27 13.54
N ARG A 351 1.86 10.09 12.57
CA ARG A 351 0.49 10.63 12.44
C ARG A 351 -0.04 11.41 13.64
N ARG A 352 0.83 12.05 14.43
CA ARG A 352 0.42 12.73 15.68
C ARG A 352 0.79 14.21 15.74
N GLY A 353 1.17 14.84 14.63
CA GLY A 353 1.80 16.16 14.70
C GLY A 353 3.12 16.12 15.48
N LEU A 354 3.71 17.29 15.72
CA LEU A 354 5.00 17.36 16.42
C LEU A 354 4.86 16.88 17.87
N HIS A 355 5.77 16.01 18.30
CA HIS A 355 5.84 15.44 19.66
C HIS A 355 7.28 15.49 20.19
N ASN A 356 7.64 16.57 20.85
CA ASN A 356 8.96 16.83 21.43
C ASN A 356 8.85 17.77 22.65
N ASP A 357 9.95 18.03 23.35
CA ASP A 357 9.90 18.79 24.60
C ASP A 357 9.33 20.21 24.44
N ASP A 358 9.49 20.84 23.26
CA ASP A 358 8.97 22.19 23.00
C ASP A 358 7.44 22.25 22.86
N ASN A 359 6.79 21.10 22.62
CA ASN A 359 5.33 21.03 22.43
C ASN A 359 4.60 20.16 23.47
N PHE A 360 5.31 19.52 24.40
CA PHE A 360 4.71 18.64 25.41
C PHE A 360 3.55 19.29 26.18
N GLU A 361 3.69 20.55 26.57
CA GLU A 361 2.66 21.28 27.31
C GLU A 361 1.34 21.44 26.54
N GLN A 362 1.34 21.28 25.21
CA GLN A 362 0.13 21.41 24.38
C GLN A 362 -0.82 20.23 24.55
N PHE A 363 -0.31 19.07 24.95
CA PHE A 363 -1.10 17.84 25.16
C PHE A 363 -1.00 17.28 26.58
N ALA A 364 -0.13 17.82 27.43
CA ALA A 364 -0.11 17.52 28.86
C ALA A 364 -1.52 17.71 29.48
N MET A 365 -1.92 16.79 30.36
CA MET A 365 -3.25 16.78 31.00
C MET A 365 -4.44 16.66 30.01
N THR A 366 -4.19 16.12 28.82
CA THR A 366 -5.24 15.73 27.88
C THR A 366 -5.11 14.25 27.55
N SER A 367 -6.12 13.66 26.92
CA SER A 367 -6.02 12.29 26.39
C SER A 367 -4.87 12.12 25.39
N GLU A 368 -4.38 13.20 24.78
CA GLU A 368 -3.27 13.14 23.84
C GLU A 368 -1.94 12.80 24.51
N ALA A 369 -1.77 13.07 25.82
CA ALA A 369 -0.59 12.62 26.57
C ALA A 369 -0.47 11.08 26.61
N ALA A 370 -1.59 10.36 26.57
CA ALA A 370 -1.60 8.90 26.53
C ALA A 370 -1.43 8.32 25.11
N ARG A 371 -1.29 9.15 24.07
CA ARG A 371 -1.10 8.65 22.71
C ARG A 371 0.26 8.01 22.56
N ALA A 372 0.29 7.01 21.69
CA ALA A 372 1.53 6.47 21.14
C ALA A 372 1.71 6.98 19.70
N PRO A 373 2.96 7.04 19.19
CA PRO A 373 3.21 7.15 17.77
C PRO A 373 2.43 6.06 17.03
N HIS A 374 1.84 6.37 15.88
CA HIS A 374 1.22 5.35 15.04
C HIS A 374 2.21 4.24 14.68
N GLY A 375 1.71 3.02 14.47
CA GLY A 375 2.49 1.83 14.09
C GLY A 375 3.06 1.93 12.68
N SER A 376 4.00 2.86 12.46
CA SER A 376 4.69 3.13 11.19
C SER A 376 5.59 4.38 11.31
N ALA A 377 6.38 4.54 12.38
CA ALA A 377 7.07 5.79 12.67
C ALA A 377 8.45 5.95 11.96
N GLN A 378 8.61 5.33 10.78
CA GLN A 378 9.91 5.25 10.09
C GLN A 378 10.42 6.62 9.65
N ALA A 379 9.56 7.49 9.12
CA ALA A 379 9.96 8.84 8.69
C ALA A 379 10.48 9.65 9.88
N ASP A 380 9.78 9.62 11.01
CA ASP A 380 10.14 10.32 12.24
C ASP A 380 11.55 9.93 12.70
N VAL A 381 11.84 8.63 12.83
CA VAL A 381 13.16 8.15 13.28
C VAL A 381 14.25 8.45 12.26
N LEU A 382 14.00 8.21 10.96
CA LEU A 382 14.97 8.49 9.90
C LEU A 382 15.35 9.98 9.86
N MET A 383 14.38 10.86 10.12
CA MET A 383 14.53 12.31 10.09
C MET A 383 14.94 12.93 11.44
N GLY A 384 15.00 12.13 12.51
CA GLY A 384 15.39 12.60 13.83
C GLY A 384 14.32 13.48 14.47
N GLU A 385 13.06 13.18 14.24
CA GLU A 385 11.90 13.95 14.68
C GLU A 385 11.09 13.19 15.73
N ASN A 386 10.21 13.92 16.42
CA ASN A 386 9.15 13.40 17.28
C ASN A 386 9.60 12.46 18.42
N ALA A 387 10.72 12.79 19.06
CA ALA A 387 11.17 12.19 20.31
C ALA A 387 11.25 13.24 21.43
N PHE A 388 11.16 12.79 22.68
CA PHE A 388 11.36 13.61 23.86
C PHE A 388 12.76 13.39 24.47
N LEU A 389 13.16 14.31 25.36
CA LEU A 389 14.39 14.26 26.16
C LEU A 389 15.68 14.37 25.34
N VAL A 390 15.57 14.71 24.06
CA VAL A 390 16.68 14.89 23.12
C VAL A 390 16.39 16.05 22.17
N GLU A 391 17.45 16.55 21.53
CA GLU A 391 17.29 17.47 20.40
C GLU A 391 16.72 16.74 19.18
N VAL A 392 15.75 17.37 18.51
CA VAL A 392 15.06 16.85 17.30
C VAL A 392 15.36 17.73 16.08
N GLY A 393 14.99 17.24 14.89
CA GLY A 393 15.21 17.93 13.62
C GLY A 393 16.56 17.67 12.97
N ILE A 394 17.34 16.72 13.51
CA ILE A 394 18.63 16.31 12.95
C ILE A 394 18.48 14.98 12.23
N ARG A 395 18.40 15.05 10.90
CA ARG A 395 18.22 13.87 10.05
C ARG A 395 19.41 12.90 10.11
N GLY A 396 19.10 11.61 10.13
CA GLY A 396 20.11 10.55 10.19
C GLY A 396 20.93 10.44 8.89
N PRO A 397 22.15 9.86 8.92
CA PRO A 397 22.98 9.69 7.72
C PRO A 397 22.28 8.92 6.59
N HIS A 398 21.48 7.90 6.93
CA HIS A 398 20.73 7.11 5.93
C HIS A 398 19.66 7.91 5.19
N SER A 399 19.20 9.04 5.76
CA SER A 399 18.25 9.92 5.08
C SER A 399 18.85 10.68 3.89
N PHE A 400 20.18 10.63 3.70
CA PHE A 400 20.90 11.22 2.58
C PHE A 400 21.25 10.20 1.48
N VAL A 401 20.90 8.92 1.67
CA VAL A 401 20.97 7.94 0.60
C VAL A 401 19.94 8.33 -0.47
N GLU A 402 20.35 8.30 -1.73
CA GLU A 402 19.47 8.63 -2.86
C GLU A 402 18.19 7.78 -2.80
N ASP A 403 17.03 8.42 -2.98
CA ASP A 403 15.70 7.79 -2.86
C ASP A 403 15.35 7.15 -1.50
N THR A 404 16.17 7.37 -0.47
CA THR A 404 15.93 7.01 0.93
C THR A 404 15.41 5.58 1.13
N CYS A 405 14.13 5.41 1.42
CA CYS A 405 13.49 4.12 1.70
C CYS A 405 13.63 3.16 0.50
N VAL A 406 13.47 3.67 -0.72
CA VAL A 406 13.47 2.86 -1.95
C VAL A 406 14.83 2.21 -2.20
N ALA A 407 15.93 2.89 -1.83
CA ALA A 407 17.27 2.32 -1.99
C ALA A 407 17.41 0.99 -1.25
N CYS A 408 17.16 0.97 0.06
CA CYS A 408 17.36 -0.24 0.86
C CYS A 408 16.26 -1.28 0.66
N HIS A 409 15.01 -0.86 0.56
CA HIS A 409 13.85 -1.76 0.56
C HIS A 409 13.49 -2.31 -0.82
N MET A 410 13.99 -1.71 -1.91
CA MET A 410 13.63 -2.12 -3.27
C MET A 410 14.81 -2.29 -4.24
N VAL A 411 15.86 -1.47 -4.13
CA VAL A 411 16.96 -1.45 -5.13
C VAL A 411 18.12 -2.34 -4.68
N GLU A 412 18.67 -2.06 -3.50
CA GLU A 412 19.86 -2.72 -2.97
C GLU A 412 19.54 -4.10 -2.36
N THR A 413 18.28 -4.32 -1.96
CA THR A 413 17.80 -5.65 -1.59
C THR A 413 17.27 -6.37 -2.82
N PRO A 414 17.89 -7.48 -3.24
CA PRO A 414 17.39 -8.25 -4.37
C PRO A 414 16.03 -8.90 -4.07
N PRO A 415 15.18 -9.11 -5.08
CA PRO A 415 13.95 -9.89 -4.93
C PRO A 415 14.27 -11.36 -4.56
N PRO A 416 13.31 -12.11 -3.99
CA PRO A 416 13.49 -13.53 -3.69
C PRO A 416 13.86 -14.35 -4.94
N ASP A 417 14.80 -15.29 -4.81
CA ASP A 417 15.28 -16.17 -5.89
C ASP A 417 14.18 -17.06 -6.48
N VAL A 418 13.24 -17.50 -5.64
CA VAL A 418 12.04 -18.27 -6.05
C VAL A 418 11.02 -17.45 -6.83
N LEU A 419 11.20 -16.13 -6.94
CA LEU A 419 10.34 -15.22 -7.70
C LEU A 419 11.11 -14.43 -8.77
N SER A 420 12.44 -14.43 -8.76
CA SER A 420 13.24 -13.65 -9.71
C SER A 420 14.42 -14.44 -10.28
N TYR A 421 14.41 -14.59 -11.60
CA TYR A 421 15.50 -15.17 -12.34
C TYR A 421 16.78 -14.34 -12.18
N ASN A 422 17.86 -14.98 -11.73
CA ASN A 422 19.16 -14.34 -11.44
C ASN A 422 19.08 -13.14 -10.47
N LEU A 423 18.04 -13.07 -9.63
CA LEU A 423 17.80 -11.93 -8.73
C LEU A 423 17.66 -10.59 -9.48
N GLY A 424 17.22 -10.63 -10.74
CA GLY A 424 17.06 -9.44 -11.57
C GLY A 424 15.84 -8.59 -11.19
N GLY A 425 15.98 -7.27 -11.38
CA GLY A 425 14.91 -6.31 -11.16
C GLY A 425 14.81 -5.81 -9.72
N THR A 426 13.88 -4.88 -9.50
CA THR A 426 13.61 -4.23 -8.20
C THR A 426 12.70 -5.08 -7.32
N ASN A 427 13.02 -5.17 -6.03
CA ASN A 427 12.27 -5.89 -5.02
C ASN A 427 10.97 -5.17 -4.61
N HIS A 428 9.82 -5.80 -4.88
CA HIS A 428 8.49 -5.33 -4.45
C HIS A 428 7.93 -6.10 -3.25
N THR A 429 8.76 -6.88 -2.54
CA THR A 429 8.40 -7.38 -1.20
C THR A 429 8.57 -6.28 -0.15
N PHE A 430 9.30 -5.20 -0.49
CA PHE A 430 9.70 -4.09 0.40
C PHE A 430 10.51 -4.51 1.62
N PHE A 431 10.93 -5.78 1.69
CA PHE A 431 11.83 -6.25 2.72
C PHE A 431 13.25 -5.72 2.47
N ALA A 432 13.92 -5.26 3.52
CA ALA A 432 15.33 -4.91 3.47
C ALA A 432 16.20 -6.06 4.00
N SER A 433 17.15 -6.53 3.20
CA SER A 433 18.08 -7.58 3.61
C SER A 433 19.11 -7.04 4.60
N LYS A 434 19.39 -7.81 5.66
CA LYS A 434 20.50 -7.51 6.60
C LYS A 434 21.86 -7.38 5.90
N ASN A 435 22.03 -8.00 4.74
CA ASN A 435 23.28 -7.93 3.97
C ASN A 435 23.45 -6.62 3.19
N VAL A 436 22.39 -5.81 3.06
CA VAL A 436 22.41 -4.55 2.32
C VAL A 436 23.43 -3.55 2.91
N CYS A 437 23.64 -3.62 4.22
CA CYS A 437 24.57 -2.74 4.94
C CYS A 437 26.02 -2.88 4.44
N ALA A 438 26.40 -4.08 4.00
CA ALA A 438 27.78 -4.36 3.55
C ALA A 438 28.14 -3.64 2.24
N ALA A 439 27.14 -3.16 1.48
CA ALA A 439 27.38 -2.40 0.26
C ALA A 439 28.04 -1.02 0.55
N CYS A 440 27.71 -0.40 1.68
CA CYS A 440 28.16 0.95 2.02
C CYS A 440 29.12 1.00 3.22
N HIS A 441 29.20 -0.06 4.02
CA HIS A 441 30.01 -0.05 5.22
C HIS A 441 30.97 -1.23 5.32
N THR A 442 32.24 -0.92 5.56
CA THR A 442 33.34 -1.91 5.58
C THR A 442 33.61 -2.51 6.96
N GLU A 443 33.13 -1.88 8.04
CA GLU A 443 33.46 -2.24 9.44
C GLU A 443 32.27 -2.15 10.43
N ILE A 444 31.01 -2.27 10.00
CA ILE A 444 29.89 -2.19 10.98
C ILE A 444 29.94 -3.40 11.92
N PRO A 445 29.57 -3.26 13.22
CA PRO A 445 28.92 -4.36 13.92
C PRO A 445 27.92 -5.05 12.98
N THR A 446 27.94 -6.38 12.91
CA THR A 446 26.93 -7.12 12.14
C THR A 446 25.54 -6.59 12.52
N SER A 447 24.57 -6.54 11.60
CA SER A 447 23.19 -6.10 11.90
C SER A 447 22.64 -6.72 13.19
N ASP A 448 23.09 -7.93 13.51
CA ASP A 448 22.75 -8.65 14.72
C ASP A 448 23.26 -7.96 16.00
N ASN A 449 24.45 -7.35 15.99
CA ASN A 449 24.95 -6.58 17.14
C ASN A 449 24.12 -5.31 17.38
N LEU A 450 23.67 -4.64 16.32
CA LEU A 450 22.79 -3.48 16.44
C LEU A 450 21.43 -3.89 17.02
N GLU A 451 20.85 -4.97 16.49
CA GLU A 451 19.59 -5.52 16.97
C GLU A 451 19.68 -5.99 18.43
N ILE A 452 20.77 -6.66 18.82
CA ILE A 452 21.02 -7.07 20.21
C ILE A 452 21.09 -5.84 21.12
N ALA A 453 21.86 -4.81 20.73
CA ALA A 453 21.98 -3.59 21.52
C ALA A 453 20.62 -2.88 21.64
N PHE A 454 19.88 -2.75 20.54
CA PHE A 454 18.54 -2.17 20.54
C PHE A 454 17.61 -2.93 21.47
N ASN A 455 17.52 -4.26 21.36
CA ASN A 455 16.63 -5.07 22.20
C ASN A 455 17.01 -4.91 23.67
N ALA A 456 18.31 -4.95 24.01
CA ALA A 456 18.75 -4.78 25.40
C ALA A 456 18.35 -3.41 25.98
N THR A 457 18.58 -2.31 25.25
CA THR A 457 18.23 -0.95 25.71
C THR A 457 16.72 -0.73 25.73
N SER A 458 15.99 -1.19 24.71
CA SER A 458 14.53 -1.11 24.62
C SER A 458 13.85 -1.89 25.74
N ASP A 459 14.30 -3.12 26.04
CA ASP A 459 13.79 -3.94 27.13
C ASP A 459 14.07 -3.29 28.49
N GLN A 460 15.27 -2.72 28.68
CA GLN A 460 15.60 -1.99 29.91
C GLN A 460 14.67 -0.80 30.11
N LEU A 461 14.41 0.00 29.07
CA LEU A 461 13.49 1.12 29.15
C LEU A 461 12.06 0.64 29.46
N LYS A 462 11.59 -0.43 28.80
CA LYS A 462 10.26 -1.02 29.05
C LYS A 462 10.08 -1.36 30.53
N LEU A 463 11.06 -2.04 31.13
CA LEU A 463 11.01 -2.43 32.54
C LEU A 463 10.98 -1.20 33.48
N LEU A 464 11.70 -0.13 33.14
CA LEU A 464 11.67 1.10 33.93
C LEU A 464 10.33 1.83 33.82
N VAL A 465 9.71 1.84 32.63
CA VAL A 465 8.35 2.38 32.43
C VAL A 465 7.34 1.57 33.26
N GLU A 466 7.40 0.24 33.18
CA GLU A 466 6.56 -0.67 33.96
C GLU A 466 6.72 -0.46 35.47
N GLU A 467 7.96 -0.34 35.96
CA GLU A 467 8.25 -0.04 37.37
C GLU A 467 7.71 1.33 37.79
N ALA A 468 7.88 2.36 36.96
CA ALA A 468 7.37 3.70 37.24
C ALA A 468 5.83 3.74 37.29
N ILE A 469 5.13 3.00 36.42
CA ILE A 469 3.67 2.86 36.48
C ILE A 469 3.25 2.16 37.78
N LEU A 470 3.93 1.08 38.18
CA LEU A 470 3.63 0.38 39.45
C LEU A 470 3.86 1.28 40.67
N ASN A 471 4.91 2.10 40.66
CA ASN A 471 5.19 3.07 41.71
C ASN A 471 4.09 4.13 41.78
N LEU A 472 3.65 4.65 40.64
CA LEU A 472 2.54 5.60 40.56
C LEU A 472 1.23 5.02 41.10
N ILE A 473 0.89 3.77 40.73
CA ILE A 473 -0.27 3.06 41.27
C ILE A 473 -0.15 2.93 42.80
N SER A 474 1.02 2.51 43.29
CA SER A 474 1.27 2.36 44.74
C SER A 474 1.13 3.68 45.50
N GLN A 475 1.56 4.81 44.90
CA GLN A 475 1.37 6.14 45.48
C GLN A 475 -0.12 6.50 45.60
N GLN A 476 -0.94 6.19 44.59
CA GLN A 476 -2.37 6.41 44.64
C GLN A 476 -3.06 5.54 45.70
N GLU A 477 -2.65 4.29 45.86
CA GLU A 477 -3.15 3.40 46.91
C GLU A 477 -2.80 3.93 48.31
N LEU A 478 -1.59 4.43 48.51
CA LEU A 478 -1.17 5.07 49.76
C LEU A 478 -1.96 6.36 50.06
N ALA A 479 -2.42 7.06 49.03
CA ALA A 479 -3.33 8.20 49.15
C ALA A 479 -4.78 7.79 49.45
N GLY A 480 -5.08 6.49 49.49
CA GLY A 480 -6.41 5.94 49.77
C GLY A 480 -7.31 5.83 48.53
N ASN A 481 -6.73 5.93 47.33
CA ASN A 481 -7.43 5.76 46.06
C ASN A 481 -7.35 4.29 45.60
N SER A 482 -8.22 3.91 44.66
CA SER A 482 -8.16 2.66 43.91
C SER A 482 -7.95 2.95 42.43
N ILE A 483 -7.48 1.96 41.65
CA ILE A 483 -7.31 2.11 40.20
C ILE A 483 -8.37 1.28 39.48
N ASP A 484 -9.16 1.90 38.62
CA ASP A 484 -10.06 1.21 37.72
C ASP A 484 -9.38 0.95 36.36
N LEU A 485 -9.41 -0.31 35.94
CA LEU A 485 -8.76 -0.81 34.74
C LEU A 485 -9.76 -0.80 33.57
N GLY A 486 -10.29 0.38 33.24
CA GLY A 486 -11.27 0.56 32.16
C GLY A 486 -12.60 -0.17 32.40
N GLY A 487 -13.02 -0.31 33.65
CA GLY A 487 -14.23 -1.04 34.04
C GLY A 487 -14.11 -2.57 34.08
N GLU A 488 -12.98 -3.14 33.67
CA GLU A 488 -12.76 -4.59 33.65
C GLU A 488 -12.40 -5.15 35.03
N ALA A 489 -11.63 -4.38 35.81
CA ALA A 489 -11.18 -4.76 37.15
C ALA A 489 -10.76 -3.54 37.98
N THR A 490 -10.72 -3.71 39.31
CA THR A 490 -10.26 -2.67 40.24
C THR A 490 -9.04 -3.16 41.04
N VAL A 491 -7.96 -2.39 40.98
CA VAL A 491 -6.75 -2.60 41.77
C VAL A 491 -6.86 -1.82 43.08
N THR A 492 -6.56 -2.52 44.16
CA THR A 492 -6.50 -2.01 45.53
C THR A 492 -5.36 -2.70 46.27
N ALA A 493 -5.01 -2.21 47.46
CA ALA A 493 -4.04 -2.88 48.33
C ALA A 493 -4.41 -4.35 48.66
N ALA A 494 -5.68 -4.75 48.54
CA ALA A 494 -6.13 -6.14 48.72
C ALA A 494 -6.09 -6.98 47.43
N THR A 495 -5.98 -6.34 46.27
CA THR A 495 -5.91 -6.94 44.93
C THR A 495 -4.68 -6.42 44.17
N PRO A 496 -3.45 -6.67 44.69
CA PRO A 496 -2.24 -6.09 44.11
C PRO A 496 -1.91 -6.69 42.75
N ILE A 497 -1.27 -5.89 41.91
CA ILE A 497 -0.75 -6.32 40.60
C ILE A 497 0.39 -7.33 40.81
N SER A 498 0.30 -8.49 40.14
CA SER A 498 1.35 -9.52 40.14
C SER A 498 2.37 -9.33 39.01
N ASN A 499 1.91 -8.84 37.86
CA ASN A 499 2.77 -8.46 36.74
C ASN A 499 2.09 -7.33 35.95
N ILE A 500 2.88 -6.46 35.34
CA ILE A 500 2.41 -5.48 34.36
C ILE A 500 3.25 -5.64 33.10
N GLU A 501 2.64 -5.41 31.94
CA GLU A 501 3.34 -5.32 30.67
C GLU A 501 2.94 -4.01 30.00
N PHE A 502 3.92 -3.18 29.65
CA PHE A 502 3.70 -1.95 28.89
C PHE A 502 3.66 -2.24 27.37
N GLY A 503 2.91 -1.43 26.63
CA GLY A 503 2.83 -1.54 25.19
C GLY A 503 1.96 -0.45 24.57
N GLU A 504 1.26 -0.84 23.51
CA GLU A 504 0.41 0.04 22.71
C GLU A 504 -0.91 -0.67 22.38
N SER A 505 -2.00 0.10 22.30
CA SER A 505 -3.31 -0.36 21.83
C SER A 505 -4.06 0.78 21.15
N HIS A 506 -4.42 0.61 19.87
CA HIS A 506 -5.22 1.53 19.07
C HIS A 506 -4.68 2.98 19.03
N GLY A 507 -3.36 3.11 18.83
CA GLY A 507 -2.60 4.35 18.82
C GLY A 507 -2.43 5.00 20.19
N GLN A 508 -2.50 4.24 21.28
CA GLN A 508 -2.36 4.72 22.65
C GLN A 508 -1.37 3.88 23.44
N GLN A 509 -0.61 4.52 24.33
CA GLN A 509 0.17 3.82 25.34
C GLN A 509 -0.79 2.98 26.18
N ALA A 510 -0.43 1.73 26.43
CA ALA A 510 -1.32 0.76 27.05
C ALA A 510 -0.59 -0.14 28.04
N ILE A 511 -1.37 -0.75 28.94
CA ILE A 511 -0.87 -1.76 29.88
C ILE A 511 -1.72 -3.03 29.85
N THR A 512 -1.05 -4.16 30.02
CA THR A 512 -1.68 -5.44 30.34
C THR A 512 -1.30 -5.81 31.77
N VAL A 513 -2.29 -6.10 32.61
CA VAL A 513 -2.10 -6.34 34.04
C VAL A 513 -2.44 -7.78 34.39
N THR A 514 -1.57 -8.47 35.12
CA THR A 514 -1.86 -9.76 35.73
C THR A 514 -2.19 -9.57 37.21
N LEU A 515 -3.41 -9.96 37.59
CA LEU A 515 -3.92 -9.93 38.95
C LEU A 515 -3.74 -11.28 39.66
N PRO A 516 -3.92 -11.36 41.00
CA PRO A 516 -3.78 -12.61 41.74
C PRO A 516 -4.69 -13.70 41.19
N GLY A 517 -4.18 -14.94 41.14
CA GLY A 517 -4.87 -16.05 40.49
C GLY A 517 -4.63 -16.15 38.97
N SER A 518 -3.69 -15.38 38.43
CA SER A 518 -3.32 -15.37 37.00
C SER A 518 -4.43 -14.81 36.09
N MET A 519 -5.27 -13.92 36.61
CA MET A 519 -6.24 -13.19 35.79
C MET A 519 -5.51 -12.09 35.02
N VAL A 520 -5.58 -12.13 33.69
CA VAL A 520 -4.97 -11.12 32.81
C VAL A 520 -6.04 -10.15 32.34
N VAL A 521 -5.77 -8.85 32.42
CA VAL A 521 -6.66 -7.76 31.99
C VAL A 521 -5.89 -6.85 31.04
N GLY A 522 -6.43 -6.63 29.84
CA GLY A 522 -5.87 -5.72 28.82
C GLY A 522 -5.49 -6.38 27.49
N PRO A 523 -4.86 -5.62 26.58
CA PRO A 523 -4.27 -4.29 26.80
C PRO A 523 -5.30 -3.17 26.99
N ILE A 524 -5.12 -2.33 28.01
CA ILE A 524 -5.97 -1.17 28.34
C ILE A 524 -5.21 0.10 28.02
N SER A 525 -5.82 1.03 27.29
CA SER A 525 -5.23 2.36 27.08
C SER A 525 -5.02 3.07 28.41
N MET A 526 -3.88 3.75 28.55
CA MET A 526 -3.57 4.58 29.71
C MET A 526 -4.56 5.75 29.89
N SER A 527 -5.29 6.15 28.84
CA SER A 527 -6.40 7.12 28.96
C SER A 527 -7.62 6.54 29.69
N SER A 528 -7.75 5.21 29.72
CA SER A 528 -8.87 4.48 30.30
C SER A 528 -8.55 3.87 31.66
N VAL A 529 -7.27 3.90 32.08
CA VAL A 529 -6.85 3.54 33.44
C VAL A 529 -7.12 4.75 34.33
N THR A 530 -8.08 4.66 35.24
CA THR A 530 -8.54 5.82 36.03
C THR A 530 -8.28 5.68 37.52
N VAL A 531 -8.00 6.80 38.18
CA VAL A 531 -7.87 6.89 39.63
C VAL A 531 -9.25 7.17 40.23
N VAL A 532 -9.67 6.33 41.16
CA VAL A 532 -10.96 6.43 41.86
C VAL A 532 -10.72 6.71 43.34
N GLY A 533 -11.18 7.85 43.81
CA GLY A 533 -11.05 8.29 45.19
C GLY A 533 -12.10 7.70 46.14
N PRO A 534 -11.97 7.99 47.46
CA PRO A 534 -12.90 7.51 48.47
C PRO A 534 -14.36 7.88 48.16
N GLY A 535 -15.26 6.92 48.37
CA GLY A 535 -16.68 7.11 48.02
C GLY A 535 -16.99 6.86 46.55
N ASN A 536 -16.08 6.23 45.80
CA ASN A 536 -16.24 5.86 44.39
C ASN A 536 -16.37 7.07 43.46
N VAL A 537 -15.54 8.08 43.70
CA VAL A 537 -15.48 9.31 42.90
C VAL A 537 -14.32 9.20 41.94
N GLU A 538 -14.59 9.25 40.63
CA GLU A 538 -13.54 9.28 39.60
C GLU A 538 -12.76 10.60 39.67
N LEU A 539 -11.43 10.50 39.75
CA LEU A 539 -10.52 11.65 39.87
C LEU A 539 -9.84 12.01 38.55
N GLY A 540 -9.78 11.07 37.60
CA GLY A 540 -9.20 11.25 36.27
C GLY A 540 -8.30 10.07 35.84
N PRO A 541 -7.79 10.08 34.61
CA PRO A 541 -6.80 9.13 34.12
C PRO A 541 -5.54 9.06 35.00
N LEU A 542 -4.89 7.90 35.06
CA LEU A 542 -3.69 7.69 35.87
C LEU A 542 -2.54 8.62 35.47
N TYR A 543 -2.41 8.90 34.16
CA TYR A 543 -1.37 9.80 33.65
C TYR A 543 -1.52 11.26 34.07
N ASP A 544 -2.69 11.71 34.53
CA ASP A 544 -2.85 13.05 35.10
C ASP A 544 -2.08 13.21 36.44
N PHE A 545 -1.70 12.08 37.06
CA PHE A 545 -0.92 12.03 38.30
C PHE A 545 0.55 11.63 38.06
N ALA A 546 0.93 11.37 36.80
CA ALA A 546 2.28 10.94 36.45
C ALA A 546 3.25 12.13 36.36
N ASP A 547 4.52 11.87 36.64
CA ASP A 547 5.61 12.76 36.22
C ASP A 547 5.74 12.71 34.68
N GLU A 548 5.95 13.85 34.03
CA GLU A 548 6.05 13.91 32.57
C GLU A 548 7.15 13.01 32.00
N ARG A 549 8.23 12.74 32.76
CA ARG A 549 9.32 11.83 32.37
C ARG A 549 8.78 10.43 32.06
N LEU A 550 7.77 9.96 32.79
CA LEU A 550 7.13 8.67 32.53
C LEU A 550 6.40 8.65 31.19
N VAL A 551 5.58 9.68 30.94
CA VAL A 551 4.78 9.78 29.71
C VAL A 551 5.70 9.90 28.48
N LYS A 552 6.73 10.74 28.58
CA LYS A 552 7.75 10.95 27.54
C LYS A 552 8.58 9.67 27.27
N ALA A 553 8.96 8.95 28.32
CA ALA A 553 9.68 7.69 28.20
C ALA A 553 8.85 6.58 27.52
N GLY A 554 7.55 6.48 27.85
CA GLY A 554 6.63 5.55 27.20
C GLY A 554 6.40 5.89 25.72
N TRP A 555 6.35 7.17 25.37
CA TRP A 555 6.33 7.62 23.97
C TRP A 555 7.60 7.19 23.22
N ASN A 556 8.77 7.51 23.77
CA ASN A 556 10.06 7.19 23.17
C ASN A 556 10.23 5.68 22.97
N TRP A 557 9.82 4.86 23.94
CA TRP A 557 9.81 3.41 23.79
C TRP A 557 8.94 2.98 22.60
N ASN A 558 7.71 3.49 22.50
CA ASN A 558 6.83 3.17 21.37
C ASN A 558 7.39 3.68 20.04
N LEU A 559 8.01 4.86 19.98
CA LEU A 559 8.65 5.40 18.77
C LEU A 559 9.74 4.46 18.25
N ALA A 560 10.65 4.03 19.13
CA ALA A 560 11.71 3.08 18.83
C ALA A 560 11.17 1.73 18.30
N ASN A 561 10.09 1.22 18.87
CA ASN A 561 9.54 -0.08 18.50
C ASN A 561 8.65 0.00 17.24
N ASN A 562 7.91 1.09 17.05
CA ASN A 562 7.03 1.32 15.90
C ASN A 562 7.78 1.72 14.63
N ASP A 563 9.02 2.21 14.76
CA ASP A 563 9.96 2.32 13.64
C ASP A 563 10.31 0.94 13.06
N GLY A 564 10.43 -0.09 13.91
CA GLY A 564 10.63 -1.47 13.48
C GLY A 564 12.01 -1.79 12.87
N SER A 565 12.84 -0.79 12.58
CA SER A 565 14.17 -0.98 11.97
C SER A 565 15.23 -1.49 12.94
N LYS A 566 14.88 -1.60 14.24
CA LYS A 566 15.81 -1.94 15.33
C LYS A 566 17.00 -0.98 15.36
N ALA A 567 16.67 0.32 15.30
CA ALA A 567 17.58 1.45 15.21
C ALA A 567 18.34 1.63 13.88
N ALA A 568 18.18 0.76 12.89
CA ALA A 568 18.93 0.86 11.62
C ALA A 568 18.66 2.16 10.85
N HIS A 569 17.47 2.76 10.94
CA HIS A 569 17.19 4.03 10.28
C HIS A 569 18.04 5.19 10.82
N ASN A 570 18.22 5.28 12.14
CA ASN A 570 19.01 6.33 12.77
C ASN A 570 19.58 5.89 14.13
N PRO A 571 20.69 5.13 14.16
CA PRO A 571 21.18 4.51 15.39
C PRO A 571 21.48 5.52 16.51
N SER A 572 22.16 6.62 16.16
CA SER A 572 22.53 7.65 17.14
C SER A 572 21.31 8.33 17.78
N PHE A 573 20.27 8.57 16.99
CA PHE A 573 19.05 9.20 17.50
C PHE A 573 18.27 8.25 18.40
N VAL A 574 18.09 7.00 17.95
CA VAL A 574 17.34 5.99 18.71
C VAL A 574 18.00 5.69 20.05
N PHE A 575 19.30 5.39 20.08
CA PHE A 575 19.98 5.17 21.36
C PHE A 575 20.02 6.44 22.20
N GLY A 576 20.16 7.62 21.58
CA GLY A 576 20.12 8.90 22.28
C GLY A 576 18.84 9.09 23.09
N PHE A 577 17.67 8.91 22.48
CA PHE A 577 16.41 9.10 23.21
C PHE A 577 16.09 7.94 24.15
N LEU A 578 16.52 6.72 23.85
CA LEU A 578 16.32 5.58 24.77
C LEU A 578 17.15 5.75 26.04
N ASP A 579 18.42 6.10 25.91
CA ASP A 579 19.33 6.34 27.05
C ASP A 579 18.85 7.55 27.86
N ALA A 580 18.43 8.64 27.21
CA ALA A 580 17.88 9.81 27.90
C ALA A 580 16.59 9.47 28.69
N SER A 581 15.72 8.62 28.14
CA SER A 581 14.53 8.14 28.86
C SER A 581 14.90 7.24 30.04
N ILE A 582 15.89 6.36 29.89
CA ILE A 582 16.40 5.51 30.98
C ILE A 582 16.96 6.38 32.11
N ASP A 583 17.79 7.36 31.78
CA ASP A 583 18.38 8.29 32.76
C ASP A 583 17.29 9.08 33.49
N ALA A 584 16.32 9.63 32.75
CA ALA A 584 15.20 10.37 33.35
C ALA A 584 14.35 9.52 34.32
N LEU A 585 14.09 8.24 34.00
CA LEU A 585 13.35 7.36 34.90
C LEU A 585 14.18 6.90 36.10
N ASN A 586 15.50 6.73 35.94
CA ASN A 586 16.39 6.43 37.07
C ASN A 586 16.48 7.62 38.04
N GLU A 587 16.51 8.85 37.53
CA GLU A 587 16.44 10.07 38.34
C GLU A 587 15.12 10.14 39.10
N LEU A 588 13.98 9.95 38.41
CA LEU A 588 12.64 9.92 39.01
C LEU A 588 12.54 8.87 40.12
N LYS A 589 13.15 7.70 39.94
CA LYS A 589 13.19 6.63 40.96
C LYS A 589 14.02 6.99 42.20
N SER A 590 14.97 7.92 42.06
CA SER A 590 15.86 8.34 43.15
C SER A 590 15.31 9.49 43.99
N GLU A 591 14.28 10.18 43.48
CA GLU A 591 13.49 11.23 44.15
C GLU A 591 12.44 10.61 45.09
#